data_AF-A0A9D1EV97-F1
#
_entry.id   AF-A0A9D1EV97-F1
#
_cell.length_a   1.000
_cell.length_b   1.000
_cell.length_c   1.000
_cell.angle_alpha   90.00
_cell.angle_beta   90.00
_cell.angle_gamma   90.00
#
_symmetry.space_group_name_H-M   'P 1'
#
loop_
_entity.id
_entity.type
_entity.pdbx_description
1 polymer ?
#
loop_
_entity_poly.entity_id
_entity_poly.type
_entity_poly.pdbx_seq_one_letter_code
_entity_poly.pdbx_strand_id
1 'polypeptide(L)'
;MVAIWFIPLGFILLLIFCALGLARDLIRGFLEALPVGIAAIVIIAVLFLIYCMVAVFKANRPKCSVLYSIGMWIMILSSTLGVFAFAGPTSLDRCERWFTWFGNNIEAQLLTYICTVILIGTALMIISFLIPSNLISNIILLVPIILPFAIYCNAMFVSTQSYSDFVTTDFTSEDTLTEYEVVRDTKIYYPTLWRGSPSLPEFSPIKYAPKQFEAGETVYAIYDSGSIENFEEGSYIIVSNGTIGGKVLVDDLKDVAEPQYRYEMILSTEQAEVYEAVRVLSNLEIYEKGDAIVGTLAKDEVPDGILDVVGGDDGYLRIKMEDGSLGYISCDDVEVVRTPLTE
;
A
#
# COMPACT_ATOMS: atom_id res chain seq x y z
N MET A 1 -33.07 -22.00 -9.05
CA MET A 1 -33.00 -20.71 -9.77
C MET A 1 -31.74 -19.89 -9.48
N VAL A 2 -30.87 -20.26 -8.52
CA VAL A 2 -29.68 -19.45 -8.15
C VAL A 2 -28.38 -19.90 -8.85
N ALA A 3 -28.30 -21.15 -9.34
CA ALA A 3 -27.16 -21.64 -10.13
C ALA A 3 -26.89 -20.85 -11.43
N ILE A 4 -27.91 -20.17 -11.98
CA ILE A 4 -27.81 -19.37 -13.21
C ILE A 4 -26.96 -18.09 -12.99
N TRP A 5 -26.85 -17.59 -11.75
CA TRP A 5 -26.02 -16.42 -11.43
C TRP A 5 -24.56 -16.76 -11.15
N PHE A 6 -24.23 -18.03 -10.84
CA PHE A 6 -22.86 -18.46 -10.56
C PHE A 6 -21.99 -18.56 -11.82
N ILE A 7 -22.61 -18.88 -12.96
CA ILE A 7 -21.97 -19.00 -14.26
C ILE A 7 -21.42 -17.64 -14.75
N PRO A 8 -22.20 -16.54 -14.80
CA PRO A 8 -21.68 -15.23 -15.20
C PRO A 8 -20.66 -14.68 -14.19
N LEU A 9 -20.81 -14.95 -12.89
CA LEU A 9 -19.83 -14.51 -11.89
C LEU A 9 -18.49 -15.25 -12.02
N GLY A 10 -18.52 -16.57 -12.27
CA GLY A 10 -17.32 -17.34 -12.57
C GLY A 10 -16.64 -16.88 -13.87
N PHE A 11 -17.43 -16.48 -14.87
CA PHE A 11 -16.92 -15.92 -16.12
C PHE A 11 -16.30 -14.52 -15.92
N ILE A 12 -16.90 -13.68 -15.06
CA ILE A 12 -16.34 -12.37 -14.67
C ILE A 12 -15.03 -12.56 -13.90
N LEU A 13 -14.97 -13.51 -12.94
CA LEU A 13 -13.74 -13.88 -12.24
C LEU A 13 -12.63 -14.33 -13.21
N LEU A 14 -12.97 -15.23 -14.13
CA LEU A 14 -12.05 -15.69 -15.17
C LEU A 14 -11.56 -14.51 -16.02
N LEU A 15 -12.44 -13.61 -16.43
CA LEU A 15 -12.08 -12.43 -17.22
C LEU A 15 -11.24 -11.42 -16.43
N ILE A 16 -11.48 -11.22 -15.13
CA ILE A 16 -10.69 -10.34 -14.27
C ILE A 16 -9.28 -10.90 -14.07
N PHE A 17 -9.15 -12.19 -13.76
CA PHE A 17 -7.85 -12.84 -13.61
C PHE A 17 -7.09 -12.89 -14.94
N CYS A 18 -7.78 -13.17 -16.06
CA CYS A 18 -7.19 -13.06 -17.38
C CYS A 18 -6.78 -11.62 -17.71
N ALA A 19 -7.57 -10.60 -17.35
CA ALA A 19 -7.23 -9.20 -17.59
C ALA A 19 -6.06 -8.71 -16.73
N LEU A 20 -5.98 -9.12 -15.46
CA LEU A 20 -4.85 -8.83 -14.58
C LEU A 20 -3.56 -9.51 -15.07
N GLY A 21 -3.66 -10.77 -15.51
CA GLY A 21 -2.53 -11.49 -16.12
C GLY A 21 -2.09 -10.90 -17.47
N LEU A 22 -3.05 -10.48 -18.31
CA LEU A 22 -2.78 -9.84 -19.61
C LEU A 22 -2.26 -8.41 -19.47
N ALA A 23 -2.68 -7.68 -18.43
CA ALA A 23 -2.23 -6.31 -18.17
C ALA A 23 -0.79 -6.26 -17.64
N ARG A 24 -0.34 -7.29 -16.93
CA ARG A 24 1.03 -7.34 -16.39
C ARG A 24 2.07 -7.72 -17.44
N ASP A 25 1.73 -8.53 -18.44
CA ASP A 25 2.68 -9.04 -19.43
C ASP A 25 2.08 -9.18 -20.84
N LEU A 26 1.92 -8.05 -21.53
CA LEU A 26 1.59 -8.04 -22.96
C LEU A 26 2.74 -8.56 -23.86
N ILE A 27 3.82 -9.13 -23.30
CA ILE A 27 5.05 -9.50 -24.02
C ILE A 27 5.49 -10.98 -23.86
N ARG A 28 5.00 -11.80 -22.91
CA ARG A 28 5.68 -13.10 -22.61
C ARG A 28 4.94 -14.42 -22.89
N GLY A 29 3.68 -14.38 -23.33
CA GLY A 29 3.02 -15.52 -23.99
C GLY A 29 2.14 -16.44 -23.11
N PHE A 30 1.36 -17.31 -23.76
CA PHE A 30 0.25 -18.10 -23.17
C PHE A 30 0.64 -18.99 -21.98
N LEU A 31 1.88 -19.50 -21.95
CA LEU A 31 2.36 -20.39 -20.89
C LEU A 31 2.58 -19.68 -19.55
N GLU A 32 2.88 -18.38 -19.56
CA GLU A 32 3.05 -17.58 -18.33
C GLU A 32 1.71 -17.10 -17.76
N ALA A 33 0.67 -17.00 -18.59
CA ALA A 33 -0.70 -16.71 -18.15
C ALA A 33 -1.43 -17.95 -17.56
N LEU A 34 -0.89 -19.16 -17.79
CA LEU A 34 -1.51 -20.42 -17.39
C LEU A 34 -1.64 -20.60 -15.86
N PRO A 35 -0.63 -20.25 -15.03
CA PRO A 35 -0.77 -20.31 -13.56
C PRO A 35 -1.89 -19.41 -13.03
N VAL A 36 -2.05 -18.21 -13.60
CA VAL A 36 -3.12 -17.27 -13.23
C VAL A 36 -4.49 -17.83 -13.60
N GLY A 37 -4.62 -18.42 -14.80
CA GLY A 37 -5.85 -19.10 -15.22
C GLY A 37 -6.22 -20.30 -14.33
N ILE A 38 -5.24 -21.11 -13.93
CA ILE A 38 -5.45 -22.23 -12.99
C ILE A 38 -5.92 -21.70 -11.63
N ALA A 39 -5.27 -20.66 -11.09
CA ALA A 39 -5.67 -20.05 -9.83
C ALA A 39 -7.12 -19.54 -9.87
N ALA A 40 -7.53 -18.91 -10.97
CA ALA A 40 -8.91 -18.46 -11.16
C ALA A 40 -9.92 -19.62 -11.11
N ILE A 41 -9.62 -20.74 -11.81
CA ILE A 41 -10.49 -21.94 -11.80
C ILE A 41 -10.60 -22.52 -10.38
N VAL A 42 -9.49 -22.60 -9.66
CA VAL A 42 -9.46 -23.09 -8.27
C VAL A 42 -10.32 -22.21 -7.37
N ILE A 43 -10.19 -20.88 -7.47
CA ILE A 43 -11.00 -19.92 -6.70
C ILE A 43 -12.49 -20.10 -7.02
N ILE A 44 -12.87 -20.23 -8.30
CA ILE A 44 -14.27 -20.44 -8.70
C ILE A 44 -14.81 -21.75 -8.12
N ALA A 45 -14.03 -22.84 -8.17
CA ALA A 45 -14.43 -24.12 -7.59
C ALA A 45 -14.63 -24.02 -6.07
N VAL A 46 -13.75 -23.32 -5.36
CA VAL A 46 -13.86 -23.07 -3.91
C VAL A 46 -15.12 -22.26 -3.59
N LEU A 47 -15.38 -21.17 -4.33
CA LEU A 47 -16.59 -20.35 -4.13
C LEU A 47 -17.86 -21.15 -4.39
N PHE A 48 -17.86 -22.05 -5.38
CA PHE A 48 -18.98 -22.94 -5.64
C PHE A 48 -19.22 -23.95 -4.50
N LEU A 49 -18.16 -24.54 -3.95
CA LEU A 49 -18.26 -25.42 -2.78
C LEU A 49 -18.85 -24.68 -1.57
N ILE A 50 -18.43 -23.45 -1.33
CA ILE A 50 -18.98 -22.58 -0.29
C ILE A 50 -20.47 -22.35 -0.52
N TYR A 51 -20.88 -22.05 -1.75
CA TYR A 51 -22.29 -21.86 -2.08
C TYR A 51 -23.12 -23.12 -1.75
N CYS A 52 -22.64 -24.30 -2.13
CA CYS A 52 -23.30 -25.56 -1.79
C CYS A 52 -23.37 -25.80 -0.28
N MET A 53 -22.27 -25.53 0.44
CA MET A 53 -22.21 -25.64 1.90
C MET A 53 -23.24 -24.72 2.58
N VAL A 54 -23.31 -23.46 2.15
CA VAL A 54 -24.26 -22.47 2.67
C VAL A 54 -25.71 -22.89 2.40
N ALA A 55 -26.00 -23.52 1.27
CA ALA A 55 -27.33 -24.07 1.00
C ALA A 55 -27.74 -25.14 2.04
N VAL A 56 -26.80 -26.02 2.43
CA VAL A 56 -27.03 -27.01 3.49
C VAL A 56 -27.23 -26.34 4.85
N PHE A 57 -26.43 -25.32 5.19
CA PHE A 57 -26.57 -24.61 6.46
C PHE A 57 -27.93 -23.90 6.57
N LYS A 58 -28.39 -23.27 5.49
CA LYS A 58 -29.69 -22.59 5.45
C LYS A 58 -30.86 -23.54 5.67
N ALA A 59 -30.80 -24.75 5.09
CA ALA A 59 -31.86 -25.75 5.25
C ALA A 59 -31.96 -26.24 6.71
N ASN A 60 -30.82 -26.41 7.38
CA ASN A 60 -30.76 -26.90 8.76
C ASN A 60 -30.94 -25.79 9.82
N ARG A 61 -30.65 -24.53 9.47
CA ARG A 61 -30.73 -23.36 10.36
C ARG A 61 -31.58 -22.24 9.75
N PRO A 62 -32.90 -22.42 9.60
CA PRO A 62 -33.75 -21.44 8.91
C PRO A 62 -33.74 -20.05 9.58
N LYS A 63 -33.62 -20.00 10.91
CA LYS A 63 -33.56 -18.75 11.69
C LYS A 63 -32.30 -17.89 11.43
N CYS A 64 -31.21 -18.50 10.95
CA CYS A 64 -29.95 -17.82 10.63
C CYS A 64 -29.75 -17.67 9.10
N SER A 65 -30.71 -18.12 8.29
CA SER A 65 -30.56 -18.30 6.84
C SER A 65 -30.21 -17.02 6.08
N VAL A 66 -30.70 -15.88 6.56
CA VAL A 66 -30.41 -14.56 6.01
C VAL A 66 -28.93 -14.21 6.18
N LEU A 67 -28.39 -14.31 7.41
CA LEU A 67 -27.00 -13.98 7.68
C LEU A 67 -26.02 -14.91 6.97
N TYR A 68 -26.33 -16.21 6.87
CA TYR A 68 -25.54 -17.13 6.02
C TYR A 68 -25.50 -16.67 4.55
N SER A 69 -26.64 -16.21 4.02
CA SER A 69 -26.72 -15.74 2.63
C SER A 69 -25.93 -14.45 2.44
N ILE A 70 -26.08 -13.49 3.36
CA ILE A 70 -25.38 -12.21 3.30
C ILE A 70 -23.87 -12.43 3.42
N GLY A 71 -23.41 -13.21 4.41
CA GLY A 71 -21.99 -13.51 4.60
C GLY A 71 -21.38 -14.20 3.38
N MET A 72 -22.12 -15.12 2.74
CA MET A 72 -21.67 -15.76 1.50
C MET A 72 -21.52 -14.74 0.36
N TRP A 73 -22.52 -13.89 0.15
CA TRP A 73 -22.48 -12.89 -0.90
C TRP A 73 -21.39 -11.86 -0.68
N ILE A 74 -21.16 -11.43 0.56
CA ILE A 74 -20.08 -10.50 0.90
C ILE A 74 -18.72 -11.14 0.65
N MET A 75 -18.51 -12.37 1.11
CA MET A 75 -17.26 -13.10 0.85
C MET A 75 -16.98 -13.24 -0.65
N ILE A 76 -18.01 -13.55 -1.44
CA ILE A 76 -17.91 -13.61 -2.91
C ILE A 76 -17.58 -12.22 -3.49
N LEU A 77 -18.31 -11.18 -3.10
CA LEU A 77 -18.11 -9.81 -3.61
C LEU A 77 -16.71 -9.30 -3.26
N SER A 78 -16.26 -9.52 -2.03
CA SER A 78 -14.95 -9.17 -1.51
C SER A 78 -13.81 -9.89 -2.23
N SER A 79 -14.00 -11.17 -2.57
CA SER A 79 -13.01 -11.98 -3.29
C SER A 79 -13.00 -11.72 -4.81
N THR A 80 -13.95 -10.95 -5.33
CA THR A 80 -14.09 -10.62 -6.75
C THR A 80 -13.87 -9.14 -6.99
N LEU A 81 -14.91 -8.32 -6.78
CA LEU A 81 -14.87 -6.88 -6.95
C LEU A 81 -14.02 -6.19 -5.87
N GLY A 82 -13.98 -6.76 -4.67
CA GLY A 82 -13.18 -6.22 -3.56
C GLY A 82 -11.68 -6.19 -3.86
N VAL A 83 -11.18 -7.04 -4.76
CA VAL A 83 -9.76 -7.05 -5.19
C VAL A 83 -9.37 -5.71 -5.82
N PHE A 84 -10.23 -5.13 -6.66
CA PHE A 84 -9.97 -3.81 -7.25
C PHE A 84 -9.96 -2.69 -6.21
N ALA A 85 -10.89 -2.76 -5.25
CA ALA A 85 -10.90 -1.81 -4.15
C ALA A 85 -9.62 -1.92 -3.31
N PHE A 86 -9.14 -3.15 -3.07
CA PHE A 86 -7.95 -3.44 -2.27
C PHE A 86 -6.62 -3.11 -2.96
N ALA A 87 -6.55 -3.25 -4.27
CA ALA A 87 -5.34 -2.95 -5.02
C ALA A 87 -4.86 -1.50 -4.78
N GLY A 88 -5.79 -0.56 -4.58
CA GLY A 88 -5.50 0.83 -4.20
C GLY A 88 -4.60 0.94 -2.95
N PRO A 89 -5.08 0.59 -1.74
CA PRO A 89 -4.25 0.59 -0.54
C PRO A 89 -2.96 -0.22 -0.71
N THR A 90 -3.01 -1.40 -1.31
CA THR A 90 -1.82 -2.22 -1.49
C THR A 90 -0.73 -1.52 -2.33
N SER A 91 -1.12 -0.73 -3.34
CA SER A 91 -0.17 0.06 -4.14
C SER A 91 0.45 1.25 -3.40
N LEU A 92 -0.14 1.67 -2.28
CA LEU A 92 0.39 2.73 -1.41
C LEU A 92 1.36 2.20 -0.36
N ASP A 93 1.44 0.89 -0.15
CA ASP A 93 2.35 0.28 0.83
C ASP A 93 3.80 0.30 0.34
N ARG A 94 4.40 1.49 0.30
CA ARG A 94 5.75 1.73 -0.24
C ARG A 94 6.86 1.28 0.69
N CYS A 95 6.58 1.13 1.98
CA CYS A 95 7.50 0.65 3.03
C CYS A 95 7.25 -0.81 3.40
N GLU A 96 6.47 -1.54 2.60
CA GLU A 96 6.24 -2.98 2.78
C GLU A 96 5.74 -3.35 4.20
N ARG A 97 4.81 -2.58 4.76
CA ARG A 97 4.33 -2.78 6.14
C ARG A 97 3.09 -3.68 6.22
N TRP A 98 2.36 -3.87 5.12
CA TRP A 98 1.08 -4.54 5.11
C TRP A 98 1.14 -5.94 4.47
N PHE A 99 0.89 -6.98 5.28
CA PHE A 99 0.82 -8.39 4.84
C PHE A 99 2.00 -8.90 3.99
N THR A 100 3.22 -8.56 4.39
CA THR A 100 4.46 -9.01 3.73
C THR A 100 4.87 -10.45 4.04
N TRP A 101 4.16 -11.15 4.93
CA TRP A 101 4.50 -12.53 5.33
C TRP A 101 4.58 -13.54 4.19
N PHE A 102 3.86 -13.32 3.08
CA PHE A 102 3.83 -14.21 1.92
C PHE A 102 4.47 -13.62 0.67
N GLY A 103 5.20 -12.50 0.83
CA GLY A 103 5.87 -11.77 -0.24
C GLY A 103 5.36 -10.33 -0.36
N ASN A 104 6.21 -9.46 -0.89
CA ASN A 104 5.98 -8.03 -0.95
C ASN A 104 5.31 -7.57 -2.25
N ASN A 105 5.05 -8.52 -3.17
CA ASN A 105 4.37 -8.19 -4.41
C ASN A 105 2.85 -8.06 -4.22
N ILE A 106 2.24 -7.19 -5.02
CA ILE A 106 0.81 -6.89 -4.97
C ILE A 106 -0.05 -8.14 -5.18
N GLU A 107 0.40 -9.12 -5.97
CA GLU A 107 -0.36 -10.35 -6.22
C GLU A 107 -0.43 -11.24 -4.98
N ALA A 108 0.68 -11.42 -4.26
CA ALA A 108 0.72 -12.21 -3.04
C ALA A 108 -0.11 -11.56 -1.94
N GLN A 109 -0.06 -10.24 -1.81
CA GLN A 109 -0.88 -9.49 -0.85
C GLN A 109 -2.38 -9.60 -1.18
N LEU A 110 -2.76 -9.44 -2.46
CA LEU A 110 -4.15 -9.61 -2.91
C LEU A 110 -4.66 -11.06 -2.71
N LEU A 111 -3.82 -12.06 -3.02
CA LEU A 111 -4.14 -13.47 -2.81
C LEU A 111 -4.30 -13.77 -1.31
N THR A 112 -3.41 -13.24 -0.47
CA THR A 112 -3.48 -13.39 0.99
C THR A 112 -4.78 -12.81 1.53
N TYR A 113 -5.20 -11.64 1.05
CA TYR A 113 -6.50 -11.06 1.39
C TYR A 113 -7.67 -11.98 1.01
N ILE A 114 -7.72 -12.48 -0.23
CA ILE A 114 -8.77 -13.39 -0.71
C ILE A 114 -8.83 -14.65 0.15
N CYS A 115 -7.68 -15.29 0.38
CA CYS A 115 -7.57 -16.48 1.20
C CYS A 115 -8.02 -16.23 2.64
N THR A 116 -7.63 -15.11 3.23
CA THR A 116 -8.02 -14.73 4.60
C THR A 116 -9.54 -14.58 4.72
N VAL A 117 -10.16 -13.83 3.80
CA VAL A 117 -11.62 -13.63 3.77
C VAL A 117 -12.36 -14.95 3.60
N ILE A 118 -11.91 -15.80 2.68
CA ILE A 118 -12.54 -17.10 2.40
C ILE A 118 -12.39 -18.06 3.58
N LEU A 119 -11.18 -18.25 4.09
CA LEU A 119 -10.88 -19.24 5.13
C LEU A 119 -11.55 -18.87 6.46
N ILE A 120 -11.37 -17.62 6.91
CA ILE A 120 -11.97 -17.15 8.16
C ILE A 120 -13.49 -17.11 8.02
N GLY A 121 -14.00 -16.59 6.90
CA GLY A 121 -15.45 -16.54 6.64
C GLY A 121 -16.11 -17.91 6.67
N THR A 122 -15.50 -18.88 6.00
CA THR A 122 -15.98 -20.28 5.96
C THR A 122 -15.91 -20.94 7.34
N ALA A 123 -14.78 -20.79 8.05
CA ALA A 123 -14.61 -21.34 9.39
C ALA A 123 -15.67 -20.83 10.36
N LEU A 124 -15.93 -19.52 10.36
CA LEU A 124 -16.94 -18.90 11.23
C LEU A 124 -18.37 -19.34 10.86
N MET A 125 -18.67 -19.55 9.58
CA MET A 125 -19.96 -20.14 9.18
C MET A 125 -20.13 -21.57 9.71
N ILE A 126 -19.08 -22.40 9.64
CA ILE A 126 -19.09 -23.77 10.20
C ILE A 126 -19.27 -23.72 11.72
N ILE A 127 -18.53 -22.87 12.42
CA ILE A 127 -18.63 -22.72 13.89
C ILE A 127 -20.06 -22.30 14.27
N SER A 128 -20.62 -21.30 13.59
CA SER A 128 -22.00 -20.85 13.80
C SER A 128 -23.01 -21.98 13.58
N PHE A 129 -22.77 -22.87 12.60
CA PHE A 129 -23.64 -24.01 12.33
C PHE A 129 -23.67 -25.00 13.49
N LEU A 130 -22.51 -25.27 14.10
CA LEU A 130 -22.35 -26.20 15.22
C LEU A 130 -22.92 -25.67 16.54
N ILE A 131 -23.01 -24.35 16.75
CA ILE A 131 -23.46 -23.76 18.02
C ILE A 131 -24.99 -23.75 18.13
N PRO A 132 -25.62 -24.48 19.06
CA PRO A 132 -27.08 -24.63 19.10
C PRO A 132 -27.83 -23.30 19.32
N SER A 133 -27.24 -22.33 20.02
CA SER A 133 -27.85 -21.03 20.30
C SER A 133 -27.89 -20.11 19.08
N ASN A 134 -29.08 -19.80 18.59
CA ASN A 134 -29.26 -18.92 17.43
C ASN A 134 -28.72 -17.50 17.66
N LEU A 135 -28.76 -16.99 18.90
CA LEU A 135 -28.23 -15.67 19.21
C LEU A 135 -26.71 -15.63 19.00
N ILE A 136 -26.01 -16.62 19.54
CA ILE A 136 -24.55 -16.73 19.44
C ILE A 136 -24.15 -17.00 17.98
N SER A 137 -24.84 -17.90 17.29
CA SER A 137 -24.64 -18.14 15.85
C SER A 137 -24.77 -16.86 15.03
N ASN A 138 -25.82 -16.06 15.27
CA ASN A 138 -26.02 -14.80 14.56
C ASN A 138 -24.88 -13.81 14.80
N ILE A 139 -24.40 -13.68 16.05
CA ILE A 139 -23.24 -12.80 16.36
C ILE A 139 -22.00 -13.26 15.58
N ILE A 140 -21.73 -14.56 15.54
CA ILE A 140 -20.60 -15.12 14.80
C ILE A 140 -20.74 -14.85 13.30
N LEU A 141 -21.94 -14.96 12.73
CA LEU A 141 -22.20 -14.71 11.31
C LEU A 141 -22.09 -13.22 10.91
N LEU A 142 -22.08 -12.29 11.85
CA LEU A 142 -21.77 -10.88 11.56
C LEU A 142 -20.28 -10.69 11.26
N VAL A 143 -19.40 -11.53 11.79
CA VAL A 143 -17.95 -11.36 11.60
C VAL A 143 -17.54 -11.53 10.13
N PRO A 144 -17.95 -12.58 9.38
CA PRO A 144 -17.68 -12.67 7.94
C PRO A 144 -18.22 -11.52 7.09
N ILE A 145 -19.24 -10.82 7.60
CA ILE A 145 -19.85 -9.65 6.95
C ILE A 145 -18.97 -8.41 7.14
N ILE A 146 -18.45 -8.22 8.37
CA ILE A 146 -17.67 -7.04 8.75
C ILE A 146 -16.19 -7.18 8.37
N LEU A 147 -15.67 -8.41 8.39
CA LEU A 147 -14.24 -8.71 8.24
C LEU A 147 -13.60 -8.08 6.99
N PRO A 148 -14.16 -8.17 5.77
CA PRO A 148 -13.52 -7.57 4.60
C PRO A 148 -13.39 -6.04 4.70
N PHE A 149 -14.38 -5.38 5.31
CA PHE A 149 -14.33 -3.93 5.55
C PHE A 149 -13.30 -3.57 6.60
N ALA A 150 -13.20 -4.37 7.68
CA ALA A 150 -12.19 -4.16 8.71
C ALA A 150 -10.77 -4.32 8.16
N ILE A 151 -10.53 -5.37 7.33
CA ILE A 151 -9.23 -5.55 6.66
C ILE A 151 -8.97 -4.38 5.71
N TYR A 152 -9.98 -3.90 4.97
CA TYR A 152 -9.81 -2.77 4.03
C TYR A 152 -9.42 -1.48 4.74
N CYS A 153 -10.12 -1.15 5.84
CA CYS A 153 -9.81 0.04 6.63
C CYS A 153 -8.41 -0.07 7.26
N ASN A 154 -8.01 -1.26 7.72
CA ASN A 154 -6.67 -1.47 8.23
C ASN A 154 -5.60 -1.32 7.14
N ALA A 155 -5.82 -1.90 5.95
CA ALA A 155 -4.94 -1.75 4.80
C ALA A 155 -4.78 -0.28 4.42
N MET A 156 -5.89 0.44 4.27
CA MET A 156 -5.86 1.89 4.02
C MET A 156 -5.03 2.64 5.05
N PHE A 157 -5.27 2.42 6.34
CA PHE A 157 -4.55 3.11 7.41
C PHE A 157 -3.05 2.84 7.35
N VAL A 158 -2.64 1.57 7.32
CA VAL A 158 -1.23 1.17 7.29
C VAL A 158 -0.54 1.67 6.02
N SER A 159 -1.15 1.47 4.85
CA SER A 159 -0.55 1.83 3.57
C SER A 159 -0.50 3.34 3.35
N THR A 160 -1.46 4.14 3.85
CA THR A 160 -1.34 5.61 3.78
C THR A 160 -0.22 6.15 4.66
N GLN A 161 -0.02 5.56 5.85
CA GLN A 161 1.10 5.91 6.71
C GLN A 161 2.42 5.50 6.06
N SER A 162 2.48 4.29 5.50
CA SER A 162 3.64 3.82 4.74
C SER A 162 3.98 4.75 3.57
N TYR A 163 3.01 5.16 2.76
CA TYR A 163 3.26 6.11 1.68
C TYR A 163 3.76 7.47 2.19
N SER A 164 3.14 7.99 3.26
CA SER A 164 3.56 9.25 3.87
C SER A 164 5.01 9.20 4.33
N ASP A 165 5.40 8.13 5.01
CA ASP A 165 6.75 7.96 5.55
C ASP A 165 7.75 7.78 4.40
N PHE A 166 7.40 6.99 3.38
CA PHE A 166 8.19 6.89 2.15
C PHE A 166 8.48 8.28 1.56
N VAL A 167 7.44 9.08 1.31
CA VAL A 167 7.59 10.44 0.74
C VAL A 167 8.46 11.34 1.61
N THR A 168 8.39 11.22 2.95
CA THR A 168 9.24 12.03 3.83
C THR A 168 10.73 11.75 3.59
N THR A 169 11.08 10.49 3.31
CA THR A 169 12.46 10.03 3.11
C THR A 169 12.92 10.02 1.64
N ASP A 170 12.08 10.45 0.71
CA ASP A 170 12.26 10.20 -0.72
C ASP A 170 13.09 11.29 -1.43
N PHE A 171 14.29 11.56 -0.89
CA PHE A 171 15.28 12.46 -1.47
C PHE A 171 16.69 11.95 -1.18
N THR A 172 17.69 12.50 -1.87
CA THR A 172 19.11 12.15 -1.69
C THR A 172 19.85 13.24 -0.94
N SER A 173 21.00 12.91 -0.36
CA SER A 173 21.82 13.88 0.37
C SER A 173 22.41 14.98 -0.52
N GLU A 174 22.38 14.82 -1.85
CA GLU A 174 22.83 15.83 -2.82
C GLU A 174 21.69 16.74 -3.32
N ASP A 175 20.44 16.41 -3.02
CA ASP A 175 19.29 17.15 -3.55
C ASP A 175 19.16 18.54 -2.90
N THR A 176 18.91 19.54 -3.74
CA THR A 176 18.48 20.87 -3.28
C THR A 176 16.96 20.87 -3.26
N LEU A 177 16.39 20.81 -2.05
CA LEU A 177 14.95 20.77 -1.86
C LEU A 177 14.33 22.17 -2.02
N THR A 178 13.33 22.29 -2.89
CA THR A 178 12.54 23.52 -3.04
C THR A 178 11.49 23.60 -1.94
N GLU A 179 11.37 24.75 -1.28
CA GLU A 179 10.39 24.98 -0.21
C GLU A 179 9.20 25.82 -0.67
N TYR A 180 8.03 25.49 -0.11
CA TYR A 180 6.77 26.20 -0.32
C TYR A 180 6.12 26.54 1.02
N GLU A 181 5.41 27.66 1.07
CA GLU A 181 4.54 28.04 2.17
C GLU A 181 3.09 27.62 1.84
N VAL A 182 2.45 26.94 2.78
CA VAL A 182 1.04 26.54 2.67
C VAL A 182 0.16 27.76 2.90
N VAL A 183 -0.62 28.16 1.89
CA VAL A 183 -1.40 29.41 1.92
C VAL A 183 -2.68 29.28 2.75
N ARG A 184 -3.22 28.06 2.85
CA ARG A 184 -4.42 27.72 3.63
C ARG A 184 -4.36 26.27 4.06
N ASP A 185 -5.07 25.92 5.14
CA ASP A 185 -5.22 24.53 5.58
C ASP A 185 -5.60 23.63 4.41
N THR A 186 -4.71 22.69 4.09
CA THR A 186 -4.83 21.88 2.87
C THR A 186 -4.69 20.40 3.17
N LYS A 187 -5.51 19.62 2.48
CA LYS A 187 -5.58 18.17 2.68
C LYS A 187 -4.49 17.48 1.89
N ILE A 188 -3.99 16.39 2.46
CA ILE A 188 -3.01 15.52 1.82
C ILE A 188 -3.73 14.46 0.98
N TYR A 189 -3.27 14.32 -0.25
CA TYR A 189 -3.76 13.33 -1.21
C TYR A 189 -2.70 12.26 -1.47
N TYR A 190 -3.14 11.04 -1.77
CA TYR A 190 -2.27 9.92 -2.09
C TYR A 190 -2.51 9.45 -3.54
N PRO A 191 -1.46 9.02 -4.26
CA PRO A 191 -1.59 8.61 -5.66
C PRO A 191 -2.46 7.36 -5.83
N THR A 192 -2.88 7.12 -7.08
CA THR A 192 -3.65 5.93 -7.45
C THR A 192 -2.72 4.77 -7.82
N LEU A 193 -3.33 3.61 -8.10
CA LEU A 193 -2.68 2.41 -8.69
C LEU A 193 -1.81 2.72 -9.91
N TRP A 194 -2.13 3.79 -10.64
CA TRP A 194 -1.38 4.24 -11.81
C TRP A 194 -0.42 5.33 -11.38
N ARG A 195 0.82 4.90 -11.10
CA ARG A 195 1.96 5.75 -10.69
C ARG A 195 2.03 7.01 -11.58
N GLY A 196 2.24 8.17 -10.96
CA GLY A 196 2.68 9.37 -11.67
C GLY A 196 1.64 10.25 -12.36
N SER A 197 0.32 9.99 -12.25
CA SER A 197 -0.65 10.97 -12.77
C SER A 197 -0.84 12.14 -11.77
N PRO A 198 -0.55 13.39 -12.16
CA PRO A 198 -0.78 14.58 -11.33
C PRO A 198 -2.24 15.04 -11.33
N SER A 199 -3.12 14.42 -12.11
CA SER A 199 -4.39 15.06 -12.49
C SER A 199 -5.60 14.75 -11.62
N LEU A 200 -5.70 13.60 -10.91
CA LEU A 200 -6.94 13.26 -10.19
C LEU A 200 -6.72 12.36 -8.95
N PRO A 201 -7.15 12.77 -7.74
CA PRO A 201 -7.38 11.84 -6.64
C PRO A 201 -8.66 11.03 -6.89
N GLU A 202 -8.55 9.72 -7.16
CA GLU A 202 -9.73 8.90 -7.47
C GLU A 202 -10.50 8.44 -6.22
N PHE A 203 -11.80 8.72 -6.21
CA PHE A 203 -12.92 8.04 -5.55
C PHE A 203 -12.63 7.25 -4.25
N SER A 204 -12.79 7.93 -3.12
CA SER A 204 -13.59 7.52 -1.94
C SER A 204 -13.50 8.66 -0.92
N PRO A 205 -14.60 9.13 -0.31
CA PRO A 205 -14.58 10.18 0.72
C PRO A 205 -13.75 9.83 1.97
N ILE A 206 -13.30 8.57 2.10
CA ILE A 206 -12.47 8.05 3.19
C ILE A 206 -10.97 8.24 2.90
N LYS A 207 -10.57 8.63 1.68
CA LYS A 207 -9.15 8.75 1.25
C LYS A 207 -8.42 10.02 1.72
N TYR A 208 -9.05 10.85 2.54
CA TYR A 208 -8.33 11.98 3.15
C TYR A 208 -7.49 11.46 4.31
N ALA A 209 -6.18 11.73 4.28
CA ALA A 209 -5.36 11.54 5.45
C ALA A 209 -6.06 12.25 6.64
N PRO A 210 -6.11 11.64 7.83
CA PRO A 210 -6.62 12.35 9.01
C PRO A 210 -5.76 13.58 9.34
N LYS A 211 -4.54 13.65 8.78
CA LYS A 211 -3.59 14.75 8.91
C LYS A 211 -3.70 15.69 7.69
N GLN A 212 -3.45 16.96 7.93
CA GLN A 212 -3.46 18.04 6.94
C GLN A 212 -2.22 18.91 7.17
N PHE A 213 -1.84 19.70 6.17
CA PHE A 213 -0.90 20.80 6.38
C PHE A 213 -1.65 22.05 6.80
N GLU A 214 -1.07 22.80 7.73
CA GLU A 214 -1.69 24.02 8.27
C GLU A 214 -1.26 25.26 7.50
N ALA A 215 -2.11 26.29 7.46
CA ALA A 215 -1.75 27.56 6.85
C ALA A 215 -0.49 28.18 7.52
N GLY A 216 0.45 28.65 6.71
CA GLY A 216 1.75 29.20 7.15
C GLY A 216 2.82 28.14 7.39
N GLU A 217 2.51 26.85 7.26
CA GLU A 217 3.50 25.79 7.35
C GLU A 217 4.40 25.78 6.11
N THR A 218 5.71 25.60 6.31
CA THR A 218 6.66 25.41 5.21
C THR A 218 6.85 23.92 4.94
N VAL A 219 6.68 23.53 3.69
CA VAL A 219 6.84 22.16 3.17
C VAL A 219 7.90 22.15 2.06
N TYR A 220 8.56 21.03 1.83
CA TYR A 220 9.51 20.85 0.73
C TYR A 220 8.96 19.92 -0.35
N ALA A 221 9.31 20.21 -1.60
CA ALA A 221 8.96 19.41 -2.77
C ALA A 221 9.83 18.15 -2.87
N ILE A 222 9.22 17.05 -3.29
CA ILE A 222 9.90 15.78 -3.56
C ILE A 222 9.90 15.53 -5.08
N TYR A 223 11.08 15.21 -5.64
CA TYR A 223 11.34 15.06 -7.08
C TYR A 223 11.19 16.29 -7.97
N ASP A 224 10.99 17.47 -7.38
CA ASP A 224 10.80 18.69 -8.14
C ASP A 224 11.71 19.82 -7.64
N SER A 225 12.44 20.40 -8.59
CA SER A 225 13.34 21.54 -8.38
C SER A 225 12.87 22.79 -9.13
N GLY A 226 11.69 22.74 -9.77
CA GLY A 226 11.09 23.87 -10.48
C GLY A 226 10.25 24.77 -9.56
N SER A 227 10.03 26.03 -9.99
CA SER A 227 9.02 26.90 -9.38
C SER A 227 7.62 26.39 -9.68
N ILE A 228 6.69 26.56 -8.72
CA ILE A 228 5.27 26.22 -8.87
C ILE A 228 4.60 26.92 -10.06
N GLU A 229 5.15 28.03 -10.56
CA GLU A 229 4.63 28.75 -11.73
C GLU A 229 4.69 27.91 -13.03
N ASN A 230 5.49 26.83 -13.05
CA ASN A 230 5.59 25.92 -14.18
C ASN A 230 4.49 24.84 -14.19
N PHE A 231 3.67 24.78 -13.15
CA PHE A 231 2.59 23.81 -13.04
C PHE A 231 1.29 24.35 -13.61
N GLU A 232 0.50 23.45 -14.22
CA GLU A 232 -0.85 23.78 -14.65
C GLU A 232 -1.75 24.03 -13.44
N GLU A 233 -2.64 25.03 -13.54
CA GLU A 233 -3.64 25.33 -12.50
C GLU A 233 -4.48 24.08 -12.18
N GLY A 234 -4.70 23.82 -10.89
CA GLY A 234 -5.42 22.63 -10.42
C GLY A 234 -4.62 21.32 -10.47
N SER A 235 -3.32 21.37 -10.76
CA SER A 235 -2.42 20.22 -10.62
C SER A 235 -2.00 19.99 -9.17
N TYR A 236 -1.38 18.83 -8.93
CA TYR A 236 -0.90 18.41 -7.62
C TYR A 236 0.61 18.15 -7.64
N ILE A 237 1.28 18.58 -6.58
CA ILE A 237 2.71 18.36 -6.34
C ILE A 237 2.91 17.51 -5.08
N ILE A 238 3.95 16.69 -5.04
CA ILE A 238 4.30 15.87 -3.87
C ILE A 238 5.17 16.71 -2.94
N VAL A 239 4.74 16.86 -1.69
CA VAL A 239 5.43 17.65 -0.68
C VAL A 239 5.52 16.89 0.65
N SER A 240 6.45 17.30 1.50
CA SER A 240 6.57 16.83 2.88
C SER A 240 6.99 17.96 3.82
N ASN A 241 6.71 17.80 5.11
CA ASN A 241 7.26 18.64 6.18
C ASN A 241 8.33 17.91 7.02
N GLY A 242 8.73 16.69 6.62
CA GLY A 242 9.65 15.81 7.34
C GLY A 242 8.98 14.82 8.29
N THR A 243 7.68 14.99 8.59
CA THR A 243 6.90 14.08 9.45
C THR A 243 5.71 13.44 8.71
N ILE A 244 5.13 14.17 7.76
CA ILE A 244 4.06 13.69 6.89
C ILE A 244 4.36 14.10 5.45
N GLY A 245 3.92 13.28 4.51
CA GLY A 245 4.17 13.49 3.09
C GLY A 245 2.98 13.08 2.23
N GLY A 246 2.81 13.76 1.10
CA GLY A 246 1.83 13.41 0.09
C GLY A 246 1.58 14.52 -0.91
N LYS A 247 0.55 14.35 -1.73
CA LYS A 247 0.18 15.29 -2.79
C LYS A 247 -0.66 16.44 -2.24
N VAL A 248 -0.36 17.66 -2.66
CA VAL A 248 -1.09 18.88 -2.32
C VAL A 248 -1.40 19.65 -3.61
N LEU A 249 -2.52 20.37 -3.63
CA LEU A 249 -2.91 21.20 -4.75
C LEU A 249 -1.93 22.37 -4.89
N VAL A 250 -1.42 22.63 -6.10
CA VAL A 250 -0.45 23.71 -6.32
C VAL A 250 -1.03 25.08 -5.93
N ASP A 251 -2.33 25.30 -6.16
CA ASP A 251 -3.02 26.55 -5.81
C ASP A 251 -3.02 26.85 -4.29
N ASP A 252 -2.71 25.84 -3.45
CA ASP A 252 -2.62 25.98 -1.99
C ASP A 252 -1.20 26.28 -1.51
N LEU A 253 -0.24 26.43 -2.43
CA LEU A 253 1.18 26.62 -2.15
C LEU A 253 1.68 27.95 -2.73
N LYS A 254 2.74 28.47 -2.11
CA LYS A 254 3.45 29.67 -2.57
C LYS A 254 4.95 29.45 -2.48
N ASP A 255 5.68 29.90 -3.51
CA ASP A 255 7.15 29.87 -3.53
C ASP A 255 7.76 30.58 -2.31
N VAL A 256 8.69 29.91 -1.66
CA VAL A 256 9.59 30.51 -0.66
C VAL A 256 10.88 30.92 -1.39
N ALA A 257 11.23 32.20 -1.32
CA ALA A 257 12.33 32.76 -2.10
C ALA A 257 13.73 32.25 -1.68
N GLU A 258 13.91 31.97 -0.39
CA GLU A 258 15.15 31.42 0.17
C GLU A 258 14.80 30.25 1.10
N PRO A 259 15.49 29.10 1.02
CA PRO A 259 15.27 27.98 1.92
C PRO A 259 15.37 28.43 3.39
N GLN A 260 14.38 28.06 4.19
CA GLN A 260 14.32 28.35 5.62
C GLN A 260 14.90 27.22 6.46
N TYR A 261 14.96 26.00 5.93
CA TYR A 261 15.42 24.83 6.68
C TYR A 261 16.48 24.03 5.92
N ARG A 262 17.30 23.36 6.71
CA ARG A 262 18.14 22.24 6.27
C ARG A 262 17.43 20.94 6.63
N TYR A 263 17.45 19.99 5.71
CA TYR A 263 16.89 18.65 5.90
C TYR A 263 18.03 17.63 5.89
N GLU A 264 18.10 16.82 6.92
CA GLU A 264 19.13 15.80 7.10
C GLU A 264 18.43 14.47 7.46
N MET A 265 18.87 13.36 6.90
CA MET A 265 18.36 12.04 7.24
C MET A 265 19.25 11.40 8.31
N ILE A 266 18.65 10.94 9.40
CA ILE A 266 19.37 10.29 10.50
C ILE A 266 18.70 8.96 10.84
N LEU A 267 19.41 8.11 11.59
CA LEU A 267 18.80 6.90 12.15
C LEU A 267 17.80 7.25 13.26
N SER A 268 16.59 6.74 13.14
CA SER A 268 15.55 6.84 14.18
C SER A 268 15.77 5.82 15.31
N THR A 269 16.50 4.74 15.01
CA THR A 269 16.86 3.67 15.94
C THR A 269 18.33 3.74 16.37
N GLU A 270 18.68 3.10 17.49
CA GLU A 270 20.08 3.01 17.95
C GLU A 270 20.94 2.16 17.00
N GLN A 271 20.32 1.20 16.30
CA GLN A 271 20.98 0.28 15.40
C GLN A 271 20.00 -0.18 14.32
N ALA A 272 20.39 -0.06 13.06
CA ALA A 272 19.61 -0.50 11.90
C ALA A 272 20.30 -1.68 11.20
N GLU A 273 19.50 -2.58 10.61
CA GLU A 273 20.01 -3.66 9.77
C GLU A 273 20.40 -3.10 8.38
N VAL A 274 21.56 -3.52 7.88
CA VAL A 274 22.04 -3.15 6.55
C VAL A 274 21.93 -4.36 5.63
N TYR A 275 21.13 -4.19 4.58
CA TYR A 275 20.88 -5.20 3.54
C TYR A 275 21.85 -5.03 2.36
N GLU A 276 22.17 -6.15 1.72
CA GLU A 276 23.05 -6.18 0.55
C GLU A 276 22.50 -5.34 -0.60
N ALA A 277 23.36 -4.56 -1.27
CA ALA A 277 23.03 -3.92 -2.54
C ALA A 277 23.43 -4.84 -3.71
N VAL A 278 22.45 -5.45 -4.38
CA VAL A 278 22.69 -6.38 -5.49
C VAL A 278 22.60 -5.64 -6.81
N ARG A 279 23.65 -5.72 -7.62
CA ARG A 279 23.67 -5.10 -8.95
C ARG A 279 22.88 -5.94 -9.95
N VAL A 280 21.80 -5.38 -10.49
CA VAL A 280 20.87 -6.12 -11.37
C VAL A 280 21.21 -5.97 -12.86
N LEU A 281 21.75 -4.82 -13.26
CA LEU A 281 22.18 -4.58 -14.64
C LEU A 281 23.67 -4.25 -14.68
N SER A 282 24.45 -4.97 -15.49
CA SER A 282 25.90 -4.77 -15.59
C SER A 282 26.30 -3.45 -16.25
N ASN A 283 25.40 -2.80 -16.98
CA ASN A 283 25.69 -1.63 -17.80
C ASN A 283 25.10 -0.32 -17.24
N LEU A 284 24.21 -0.42 -16.26
CA LEU A 284 23.64 0.71 -15.53
C LEU A 284 23.99 0.50 -14.05
N GLU A 285 24.31 1.53 -13.30
CA GLU A 285 24.55 1.43 -11.85
C GLU A 285 23.22 1.32 -11.09
N ILE A 286 22.40 0.34 -11.50
CA ILE A 286 21.13 0.01 -10.86
C ILE A 286 21.41 -1.12 -9.87
N TYR A 287 21.12 -0.82 -8.61
CA TYR A 287 21.15 -1.74 -7.50
C TYR A 287 19.71 -1.95 -7.01
N GLU A 288 19.43 -3.16 -6.56
CA GLU A 288 18.20 -3.52 -5.85
C GLU A 288 18.59 -4.10 -4.48
N LYS A 289 17.65 -4.11 -3.54
CA LYS A 289 17.85 -4.70 -2.23
C LYS A 289 17.99 -6.23 -2.35
N GLY A 290 19.06 -6.78 -1.79
CA GLY A 290 19.23 -8.22 -1.59
C GLY A 290 18.52 -8.73 -0.34
N ASP A 291 18.37 -10.05 -0.24
CA ASP A 291 17.75 -10.71 0.92
C ASP A 291 18.71 -10.87 2.11
N ALA A 292 20.03 -10.71 1.88
CA ALA A 292 21.05 -10.91 2.89
C ALA A 292 21.29 -9.65 3.72
N ILE A 293 21.30 -9.80 5.04
CA ILE A 293 21.80 -8.78 5.97
C ILE A 293 23.34 -8.88 5.96
N VAL A 294 24.00 -7.81 5.52
CA VAL A 294 25.46 -7.72 5.41
C VAL A 294 26.10 -7.11 6.65
N GLY A 295 25.31 -6.44 7.49
CA GLY A 295 25.78 -5.88 8.74
C GLY A 295 24.69 -5.12 9.47
N THR A 296 25.13 -4.31 10.43
CA THR A 296 24.29 -3.38 11.18
C THR A 296 25.00 -2.04 11.24
N LEU A 297 24.25 -0.94 11.21
CA LEU A 297 24.77 0.41 11.36
C LEU A 297 24.26 0.99 12.68
N ALA A 298 25.17 1.29 13.61
CA ALA A 298 24.79 1.95 14.85
C ALA A 298 24.73 3.48 14.68
N LYS A 299 23.86 4.15 15.44
CA LYS A 299 23.66 5.60 15.33
C LYS A 299 24.90 6.43 15.66
N ASP A 300 25.75 5.94 16.55
CA ASP A 300 27.02 6.55 16.93
C ASP A 300 28.17 6.27 15.94
N GLU A 301 27.99 5.31 15.02
CA GLU A 301 28.91 5.02 13.92
C GLU A 301 28.65 5.89 12.69
N VAL A 302 27.52 6.60 12.63
CA VAL A 302 27.19 7.50 11.53
C VAL A 302 27.90 8.85 11.73
N PRO A 303 28.74 9.32 10.79
CA PRO A 303 29.40 10.61 10.88
C PRO A 303 28.39 11.75 11.08
N ASP A 304 28.57 12.53 12.15
CA ASP A 304 27.64 13.59 12.58
C ASP A 304 26.18 13.14 12.78
N GLY A 305 25.92 11.83 12.80
CA GLY A 305 24.59 11.22 12.83
C GLY A 305 23.84 11.25 11.48
N ILE A 306 24.45 11.75 10.40
CA ILE A 306 23.80 12.01 9.10
C ILE A 306 24.10 10.90 8.10
N LEU A 307 23.05 10.34 7.50
CA LEU A 307 23.14 9.30 6.49
C LEU A 307 23.50 9.89 5.10
N ASP A 308 24.45 9.26 4.41
CA ASP A 308 24.77 9.54 3.00
C ASP A 308 23.86 8.71 2.10
N VAL A 309 22.68 9.24 1.79
CA VAL A 309 21.64 8.59 0.99
C VAL A 309 21.83 8.92 -0.49
N VAL A 310 22.00 7.88 -1.29
CA VAL A 310 22.32 7.96 -2.73
C VAL A 310 21.17 7.45 -3.61
N GLY A 311 19.99 7.24 -3.03
CA GLY A 311 18.77 6.81 -3.70
C GLY A 311 17.88 5.98 -2.79
N GLY A 312 16.69 5.63 -3.28
CA GLY A 312 15.74 4.76 -2.59
C GLY A 312 15.09 3.78 -3.55
N ASP A 313 14.66 2.64 -3.02
CA ASP A 313 13.84 1.66 -3.73
C ASP A 313 12.83 1.08 -2.75
N ASP A 314 11.55 1.08 -3.14
CA ASP A 314 10.36 0.57 -2.44
C ASP A 314 10.59 0.16 -0.97
N GLY A 315 10.72 1.16 -0.09
CA GLY A 315 10.72 0.96 1.36
C GLY A 315 12.09 0.90 2.01
N TYR A 316 13.14 1.00 1.21
CA TYR A 316 14.52 1.03 1.65
C TYR A 316 15.27 2.19 1.02
N LEU A 317 16.15 2.80 1.81
CA LEU A 317 17.09 3.81 1.34
C LEU A 317 18.43 3.15 1.05
N ARG A 318 19.00 3.45 -0.12
CA ARG A 318 20.35 3.06 -0.47
C ARG A 318 21.31 4.09 0.10
N ILE A 319 22.18 3.62 1.00
CA ILE A 319 23.18 4.44 1.68
C ILE A 319 24.59 4.07 1.22
N LYS A 320 25.50 5.02 1.34
CA LYS A 320 26.92 4.80 1.18
C LYS A 320 27.56 4.59 2.55
N MET A 321 28.27 3.47 2.69
CA MET A 321 28.99 3.11 3.92
C MET A 321 30.37 3.78 3.97
N GLU A 322 31.02 3.81 5.14
CA GLU A 322 32.35 4.43 5.32
C GLU A 322 33.43 3.83 4.40
N ASP A 323 33.35 2.53 4.11
CA ASP A 323 34.27 1.84 3.20
C ASP A 323 34.00 2.11 1.71
N GLY A 324 32.98 2.92 1.42
CA GLY A 324 32.52 3.27 0.08
C GLY A 324 31.60 2.23 -0.57
N SER A 325 31.28 1.14 0.12
CA SER A 325 30.28 0.17 -0.34
C SER A 325 28.86 0.74 -0.22
N LEU A 326 27.92 0.10 -0.92
CA LEU A 326 26.50 0.46 -0.88
C LEU A 326 25.74 -0.57 -0.04
N GLY A 327 24.84 -0.07 0.78
CA GLY A 327 23.91 -0.89 1.56
C GLY A 327 22.50 -0.32 1.47
N TYR A 328 21.52 -1.12 1.86
CA TYR A 328 20.13 -0.70 1.98
C TYR A 328 19.69 -0.72 3.43
N ILE A 329 18.96 0.29 3.88
CA ILE A 329 18.36 0.34 5.22
C ILE A 329 16.87 0.62 5.09
N SER A 330 16.07 0.13 6.04
CA SER A 330 14.62 0.35 6.01
C SER A 330 14.29 1.83 6.17
N CYS A 331 13.33 2.35 5.42
CA CYS A 331 12.77 3.68 5.66
C CYS A 331 12.19 3.82 7.08
N ASP A 332 11.80 2.71 7.71
CA ASP A 332 11.26 2.70 9.07
C ASP A 332 12.33 3.02 10.13
N ASP A 333 13.60 2.79 9.82
CA ASP A 333 14.75 3.06 10.69
C ASP A 333 15.35 4.46 10.47
N VAL A 334 14.71 5.29 9.65
CA VAL A 334 15.17 6.63 9.26
C VAL A 334 14.15 7.68 9.69
N GLU A 335 14.65 8.84 10.10
CA GLU A 335 13.84 10.05 10.27
C GLU A 335 14.52 11.25 9.60
N VAL A 336 13.71 12.21 9.18
CA VAL A 336 14.19 13.48 8.63
C VAL A 336 14.22 14.51 9.74
N VAL A 337 15.42 15.01 10.03
CA VAL A 337 15.60 16.16 10.91
C VAL A 337 15.56 17.43 10.09
N ARG A 338 14.70 18.34 10.53
CA ARG A 338 14.51 19.65 9.94
C ARG A 338 15.10 20.71 10.88
N THR A 339 16.15 21.39 10.44
CA THR A 339 16.88 22.39 11.22
C THR A 339 16.73 23.78 10.60
N PRO A 340 16.22 24.80 11.31
CA PRO A 340 16.16 26.16 10.79
C PRO A 340 17.54 26.69 10.37
N LEU A 341 17.62 27.36 9.22
CA LEU A 341 18.85 27.98 8.71
C LEU A 341 19.19 29.31 9.40
N THR A 342 18.24 29.92 10.10
CA THR A 342 18.42 31.11 10.96
C THR A 342 17.48 31.06 12.16
N GLU A 343 18.01 31.39 13.35
CA GLU A 343 17.24 31.65 14.59
C GLU A 343 16.55 33.02 14.58
#